data_AF-A0AAE1CCT6-F1
#
_entry.id   AF-A0AAE1CCT6-F1
#
_cell.length_a   1.000
_cell.length_b   1.000
_cell.length_c   1.000
_cell.angle_alpha   90.00
_cell.angle_beta   90.00
_cell.angle_gamma   90.00
#
_symmetry.space_group_name_H-M   'P 1'
#
loop_
_entity.id
_entity.type
_entity.pdbx_description
1 polymer ?
#
loop_
_entity_poly.entity_id
_entity_poly.type
_entity_poly.pdbx_seq_one_letter_code
_entity_poly.pdbx_strand_id
1 'polypeptide(L)'
;MDAKEYTKGTSSRALHVFFRLGELVCACIVVGLIGRFLFLIDEANSARLVYGIVIGSLTILFSLSFPLDFLMFAAWLIVFCLLETLTGISTCNAFWLNDYWGYYWGRWYRPGINWSGCSAWRTVLAFSFIASFTYLLSFCLGLYWVMTYYNRKERGNQAFGSSNTE
;
A
#
# COMPACT_ATOMS: atom_id res chain seq x y z
N MET A 1 34.98 -18.35 7.67
CA MET A 1 34.93 -17.86 6.28
C MET A 1 33.67 -18.33 5.55
N ASP A 2 32.50 -18.18 6.19
CA ASP A 2 31.44 -17.24 5.83
C ASP A 2 31.01 -17.08 4.36
N ALA A 3 30.58 -18.18 3.74
CA ALA A 3 29.79 -18.14 2.50
C ALA A 3 28.37 -17.50 2.67
N LYS A 4 27.93 -17.22 3.91
CA LYS A 4 26.64 -16.56 4.21
C LYS A 4 26.70 -15.03 4.29
N GLU A 5 27.89 -14.44 4.22
CA GLU A 5 28.06 -12.99 4.39
C GLU A 5 28.13 -12.24 3.05
N TYR A 6 28.62 -12.88 1.98
CA TYR A 6 28.66 -12.30 0.63
C TYR A 6 27.27 -12.11 -0.02
N THR A 7 26.26 -12.88 0.36
CA THR A 7 24.88 -12.76 -0.15
C THR A 7 24.06 -11.67 0.56
N LYS A 8 24.45 -11.24 1.77
CA LYS A 8 23.68 -10.24 2.54
C LYS A 8 23.68 -8.85 1.90
N GLY A 9 24.77 -8.46 1.23
CA GLY A 9 24.89 -7.14 0.60
C GLY A 9 24.03 -6.98 -0.66
N THR A 10 23.92 -8.02 -1.48
CA THR A 10 23.16 -7.98 -2.75
C THR A 10 21.67 -8.26 -2.54
N SER A 11 21.33 -9.23 -1.67
CA SER A 11 19.94 -9.58 -1.39
C SER A 11 19.18 -8.47 -0.66
N SER A 12 19.85 -7.73 0.24
CA SER A 12 19.22 -6.61 0.95
C SER A 12 18.90 -5.44 0.00
N ARG A 13 19.77 -5.15 -0.97
CA ARG A 13 19.52 -4.15 -2.01
C ARG A 13 18.38 -4.55 -2.94
N ALA A 14 18.38 -5.82 -3.38
CA ALA A 14 17.31 -6.33 -4.23
C ALA A 14 15.95 -6.31 -3.52
N LEU A 15 15.88 -6.75 -2.26
CA LEU A 15 14.66 -6.72 -1.46
C LEU A 15 14.10 -5.29 -1.31
N HIS A 16 14.96 -4.31 -1.05
CA HIS A 16 14.53 -2.91 -0.96
C HIS A 16 13.95 -2.39 -2.29
N VAL A 17 14.55 -2.76 -3.42
CA VAL A 17 14.03 -2.40 -4.76
C VAL A 17 12.69 -3.07 -5.04
N PHE A 18 12.54 -4.36 -4.72
CA PHE A 18 11.29 -5.09 -4.92
C PHE A 18 10.14 -4.54 -4.06
N PHE A 19 10.39 -4.17 -2.81
CA PHE A 19 9.38 -3.53 -1.96
C PHE A 19 8.92 -2.18 -2.53
N ARG A 20 9.86 -1.34 -2.97
CA ARG A 20 9.53 -0.05 -3.61
C ARG A 20 8.77 -0.19 -4.93
N LEU A 21 9.11 -1.18 -5.75
CA LEU A 21 8.36 -1.48 -6.98
C LEU A 21 6.96 -2.02 -6.67
N GLY A 22 6.84 -2.89 -5.67
CA GLY A 22 5.56 -3.43 -5.22
C GLY A 22 4.61 -2.34 -4.73
N GLU A 23 5.13 -1.40 -3.95
CA GLU A 23 4.42 -0.20 -3.48
C GLU A 23 3.87 0.63 -4.66
N LEU A 24 4.71 0.94 -5.66
CA LEU A 24 4.33 1.74 -6.82
C LEU A 24 3.29 1.03 -7.71
N VAL A 25 3.50 -0.27 -7.97
CA VAL A 25 2.57 -1.06 -8.79
C VAL A 25 1.20 -1.17 -8.11
N CYS A 26 1.16 -1.44 -6.80
CA CYS A 26 -0.10 -1.51 -6.07
C CYS A 26 -0.82 -0.14 -6.06
N ALA A 27 -0.07 0.95 -5.85
CA ALA A 27 -0.61 2.30 -5.89
C ALA A 27 -1.21 2.64 -7.26
N CYS A 28 -0.49 2.37 -8.35
CA CYS A 28 -0.97 2.60 -9.71
C CYS A 28 -2.23 1.79 -10.05
N ILE A 29 -2.30 0.53 -9.62
CA ILE A 29 -3.48 -0.32 -9.83
C ILE A 29 -4.70 0.30 -9.12
N VAL A 30 -4.56 0.63 -7.84
CA VAL A 30 -5.67 1.18 -7.03
C VAL A 30 -6.11 2.55 -7.56
N VAL A 31 -5.17 3.45 -7.89
CA VAL A 31 -5.48 4.77 -8.47
C VAL A 31 -6.17 4.63 -9.83
N GLY A 32 -5.70 3.73 -10.69
CA GLY A 32 -6.31 3.50 -12.01
C GLY A 32 -7.74 2.96 -11.92
N LEU A 33 -7.99 2.04 -10.99
CA LEU A 33 -9.34 1.51 -10.73
C LEU A 33 -10.26 2.57 -10.10
N ILE A 34 -9.81 3.27 -9.05
CA ILE A 34 -10.59 4.32 -8.38
C ILE A 34 -10.85 5.51 -9.31
N GLY A 35 -9.86 5.93 -10.12
CA GLY A 35 -10.00 7.00 -11.09
C GLY A 35 -11.05 6.68 -12.17
N ARG A 36 -11.12 5.42 -12.59
CA ARG A 36 -12.20 4.96 -13.47
C ARG A 36 -13.56 5.05 -12.78
N PHE A 37 -13.66 4.72 -11.50
CA PHE A 37 -14.93 4.89 -10.76
C PHE A 37 -15.32 6.37 -10.61
N LEU A 38 -14.38 7.26 -10.31
CA LEU A 38 -14.62 8.71 -10.17
C LEU A 38 -15.08 9.36 -11.47
N PHE A 39 -14.46 9.04 -12.61
CA PHE A 39 -14.82 9.63 -13.90
C PHE A 39 -16.24 9.27 -14.36
N LEU A 40 -16.74 8.11 -13.94
CA LEU A 40 -18.08 7.64 -14.32
C LEU A 40 -19.16 8.06 -13.32
N ILE A 41 -18.78 8.45 -12.11
CA ILE A 41 -19.73 8.85 -11.07
C ILE A 41 -19.60 10.36 -10.90
N ASP A 42 -20.17 11.10 -11.86
CA ASP A 42 -20.15 12.58 -11.88
C ASP A 42 -20.94 13.19 -10.70
N GLU A 43 -21.84 12.41 -10.07
CA GLU A 43 -22.81 12.91 -9.09
C GLU A 43 -22.58 12.41 -7.63
N ALA A 44 -21.85 11.31 -7.41
CA ALA A 44 -21.66 10.80 -6.04
C ALA A 44 -20.43 11.44 -5.40
N ASN A 45 -20.68 12.54 -4.71
CA ASN A 45 -19.77 13.31 -3.85
C ASN A 45 -19.21 12.48 -2.67
N SER A 46 -18.54 11.38 -2.97
CA SER A 46 -18.02 10.44 -2.00
C SER A 46 -16.59 10.85 -1.66
N ALA A 47 -16.44 11.77 -0.70
CA ALA A 47 -15.16 12.26 -0.18
C ALA A 47 -14.13 11.15 0.11
N ARG A 48 -14.61 9.93 0.36
CA ARG A 48 -13.82 8.72 0.60
C ARG A 48 -13.06 8.21 -0.65
N LEU A 49 -13.65 8.29 -1.84
CA LEU A 49 -13.00 7.93 -3.11
C LEU A 49 -11.95 8.96 -3.49
N VAL A 50 -12.25 10.24 -3.25
CA VAL A 50 -11.30 11.36 -3.42
C VAL A 50 -10.10 11.21 -2.48
N TYR A 51 -10.34 10.77 -1.24
CA TYR A 51 -9.24 10.46 -0.31
C TYR A 51 -8.30 9.37 -0.86
N GLY A 52 -8.84 8.28 -1.41
CA GLY A 52 -8.04 7.21 -2.02
C GLY A 52 -7.15 7.67 -3.17
N ILE A 53 -7.65 8.54 -4.06
CA ILE A 53 -6.86 9.04 -5.19
C ILE A 53 -5.80 10.05 -4.76
N VAL A 54 -6.10 10.89 -3.75
CA VAL A 54 -5.13 11.84 -3.18
C VAL A 54 -4.00 11.10 -2.47
N ILE A 55 -4.32 10.10 -1.65
CA ILE A 55 -3.29 9.27 -1.00
C ILE A 55 -2.46 8.54 -2.05
N GLY A 56 -3.07 7.93 -3.07
CA GLY A 56 -2.33 7.29 -4.17
C GLY A 56 -1.40 8.25 -4.93
N SER A 57 -1.82 9.50 -5.11
CA SER A 57 -0.99 10.55 -5.75
C SER A 57 0.15 11.01 -4.85
N LEU A 58 -0.09 11.18 -3.54
CA LEU A 58 0.94 11.48 -2.55
C LEU A 58 1.98 10.36 -2.47
N THR A 59 1.53 9.11 -2.61
CA THR A 59 2.41 7.93 -2.63
C THR A 59 3.48 8.02 -3.73
N ILE A 60 3.13 8.58 -4.88
CA ILE A 60 4.03 8.78 -6.02
C ILE A 60 5.01 9.95 -5.76
N LEU A 61 4.56 11.01 -5.08
CA LEU A 61 5.33 12.24 -4.89
C LEU A 61 6.34 12.18 -3.73
N PHE A 62 6.11 11.34 -2.73
CA PHE A 62 6.76 11.50 -1.42
C PHE A 62 7.85 10.46 -1.09
N SER A 63 8.49 9.86 -2.10
CA SER A 63 9.48 8.76 -1.96
C SER A 63 10.81 9.08 -1.23
N LEU A 64 10.91 10.09 -0.34
CA LEU A 64 12.20 10.62 0.11
C LEU A 64 12.46 10.81 1.63
N SER A 65 11.54 10.48 2.54
CA SER A 65 11.76 10.72 3.99
C SER A 65 11.50 9.50 4.89
N PHE A 66 12.50 9.17 5.74
CA PHE A 66 12.60 7.99 6.61
C PHE A 66 11.44 7.75 7.64
N PRO A 67 10.69 8.74 8.15
CA PRO A 67 9.51 8.49 8.98
C PRO A 67 8.21 8.29 8.18
N LEU A 68 8.25 8.52 6.87
CA LEU A 68 7.05 8.60 6.05
C LEU A 68 6.46 7.22 5.71
N ASP A 69 7.27 6.16 5.70
CA ASP A 69 6.77 4.82 5.35
C ASP A 69 5.71 4.32 6.36
N PHE A 70 5.80 4.69 7.65
CA PHE A 70 4.75 4.39 8.63
C PHE A 70 3.49 5.23 8.43
N LEU A 71 3.64 6.50 8.04
CA LEU A 71 2.50 7.37 7.71
C LEU A 71 1.76 6.86 6.48
N MET A 72 2.50 6.38 5.47
CA MET A 72 1.91 5.77 4.28
C MET A 72 1.22 4.45 4.60
N PHE A 73 1.78 3.61 5.48
CA PHE A 73 1.07 2.45 6.00
C PHE A 73 -0.29 2.82 6.61
N ALA A 74 -0.32 3.80 7.51
CA ALA A 74 -1.56 4.26 8.14
C ALA A 74 -2.54 4.84 7.12
N ALA A 75 -2.06 5.64 6.15
CA ALA A 75 -2.88 6.22 5.10
C ALA A 75 -3.53 5.15 4.21
N TRP A 76 -2.78 4.13 3.78
CA TRP A 76 -3.30 3.00 3.00
C TRP A 76 -4.29 2.14 3.80
N LEU A 77 -4.08 1.99 5.12
CA LEU A 77 -5.06 1.33 6.01
C LEU A 77 -6.36 2.12 6.12
N ILE A 78 -6.28 3.45 6.24
CA ILE A 78 -7.45 4.32 6.28
C ILE A 78 -8.22 4.23 4.95
N VAL A 79 -7.52 4.20 3.81
CA VAL A 79 -8.13 3.98 2.49
C VAL A 79 -8.87 2.64 2.45
N PHE A 80 -8.26 1.55 2.92
CA PHE A 80 -8.91 0.25 3.02
C PHE A 80 -10.18 0.29 3.89
N CYS A 81 -10.09 0.85 5.10
CA CYS A 81 -11.24 0.99 6.00
C CYS A 81 -12.37 1.83 5.38
N LEU A 82 -12.02 2.92 4.68
CA LEU A 82 -12.98 3.78 3.99
C LEU A 82 -13.70 3.03 2.86
N LEU A 83 -12.95 2.24 2.07
CA LEU A 83 -13.49 1.43 0.97
C LEU A 83 -14.42 0.32 1.48
N GLU A 84 -14.04 -0.38 2.55
CA GLU A 84 -14.89 -1.39 3.20
C GLU A 84 -16.19 -0.77 3.75
N THR A 85 -16.09 0.43 4.34
CA THR A 85 -17.26 1.16 4.86
C THR A 85 -18.18 1.65 3.74
N LEU A 86 -17.72 1.76 2.49
CA LEU A 86 -18.61 2.02 1.33
C LEU A 86 -19.41 0.77 0.96
N THR A 87 -18.81 -0.41 1.04
CA THR A 87 -19.45 -1.66 0.61
C THR A 87 -20.40 -2.26 1.64
N GLY A 88 -20.21 -1.96 2.92
CA GLY A 88 -21.01 -2.54 4.00
C GLY A 88 -20.87 -4.08 4.06
N ILE A 89 -21.84 -4.74 4.71
CA ILE A 89 -21.81 -6.19 5.00
C ILE A 89 -21.89 -7.05 3.72
N SER A 90 -22.35 -6.47 2.60
CA SER A 90 -22.53 -7.18 1.33
C SER A 90 -21.73 -6.52 0.19
N THR A 91 -20.45 -6.90 0.08
CA THR A 91 -19.48 -6.38 -0.91
C THR A 91 -19.97 -6.43 -2.37
N CYS A 92 -20.79 -7.43 -2.72
CA CYS A 92 -21.36 -7.58 -4.07
C CYS A 92 -22.82 -7.12 -4.20
N ASN A 93 -23.50 -6.77 -3.10
CA ASN A 93 -24.94 -6.41 -3.10
C ASN A 93 -25.15 -4.96 -2.61
N ALA A 94 -24.10 -4.15 -2.61
CA ALA A 94 -24.20 -2.74 -2.29
C ALA A 94 -25.07 -2.04 -3.34
N PHE A 95 -26.08 -1.31 -2.90
CA PHE A 95 -27.06 -0.61 -3.74
C PHE A 95 -26.38 0.28 -4.80
N TRP A 96 -25.37 1.04 -4.39
CA TRP A 96 -24.54 1.86 -5.29
C TRP A 96 -23.84 1.05 -6.39
N LEU A 97 -23.34 -0.16 -6.08
CA LEU A 97 -22.65 -1.00 -7.06
C LEU A 97 -23.64 -1.55 -8.09
N ASN A 98 -24.86 -1.87 -7.65
CA ASN A 98 -25.94 -2.35 -8.51
C ASN A 98 -26.43 -1.24 -9.45
N ASP A 99 -26.67 -0.03 -8.92
CA ASP A 99 -27.03 1.15 -9.72
C ASP A 99 -25.93 1.53 -10.74
N TYR A 100 -24.66 1.54 -10.32
CA TYR A 100 -23.52 1.85 -11.21
C TYR A 100 -23.42 0.85 -12.37
N TRP A 101 -23.50 -0.45 -12.09
CA TRP A 101 -23.40 -1.48 -13.12
C TRP A 101 -24.63 -1.56 -14.01
N GLY A 102 -25.83 -1.37 -13.46
CA GLY A 102 -27.06 -1.25 -14.23
C GLY A 102 -27.04 -0.03 -15.17
N TYR A 103 -26.55 1.12 -14.70
CA TYR A 103 -26.52 2.35 -15.50
C TYR A 103 -25.48 2.33 -16.63
N TYR A 104 -24.26 1.84 -16.37
CA TYR A 104 -23.17 1.91 -17.36
C TYR A 104 -22.95 0.66 -18.20
N TRP A 105 -23.28 -0.52 -17.67
CA TRP A 105 -22.88 -1.81 -18.29
C TRP A 105 -24.04 -2.78 -18.50
N GLY A 106 -25.19 -2.55 -17.87
CA GLY A 106 -26.33 -3.44 -17.91
C GLY A 106 -27.61 -2.71 -18.26
N ARG A 107 -27.82 -2.40 -19.55
CA ARG A 107 -29.17 -2.14 -20.10
C ARG A 107 -30.18 -3.00 -19.34
N TRP A 108 -31.09 -2.34 -18.62
CA TRP A 108 -32.03 -2.78 -17.55
C TRP A 108 -32.84 -4.09 -17.75
N TYR A 109 -32.45 -4.98 -18.66
CA TYR A 109 -33.19 -6.13 -19.16
C TYR A 109 -32.42 -7.47 -19.13
N ARG A 110 -31.25 -7.56 -18.48
CA ARG A 110 -30.55 -8.86 -18.32
C ARG A 110 -30.43 -9.27 -16.85
N PRO A 111 -31.35 -10.11 -16.34
CA PRO A 111 -31.21 -10.72 -15.01
C PRO A 111 -30.02 -11.69 -15.06
N GLY A 112 -28.86 -11.25 -14.56
CA GLY A 112 -27.63 -12.07 -14.56
C GLY A 112 -26.32 -11.31 -14.42
N ILE A 113 -26.32 -9.97 -14.55
CA ILE A 113 -25.11 -9.14 -14.43
C ILE A 113 -24.82 -8.75 -12.96
N ASN A 114 -25.59 -9.27 -11.99
CA ASN A 114 -25.43 -9.04 -10.53
C ASN A 114 -24.03 -9.36 -9.93
N TRP A 115 -23.08 -9.84 -10.75
CA TRP A 115 -21.74 -10.24 -10.33
C TRP A 115 -20.61 -9.62 -11.16
N SER A 116 -20.93 -8.98 -12.28
CA SER A 116 -19.91 -8.41 -13.17
C SER A 116 -19.45 -7.11 -12.52
N GLY A 117 -18.21 -7.06 -12.00
CA GLY A 117 -17.64 -5.89 -11.31
C GLY A 117 -17.38 -6.02 -9.82
N CYS A 118 -18.05 -6.96 -9.14
CA CYS A 118 -17.68 -7.28 -7.76
C CYS A 118 -16.24 -7.83 -7.70
N SER A 119 -15.83 -8.59 -8.73
CA SER A 119 -14.45 -9.06 -8.85
C SER A 119 -13.46 -7.89 -8.87
N ALA A 120 -13.68 -6.87 -9.71
CA ALA A 120 -12.83 -5.69 -9.80
C ALA A 120 -12.77 -4.90 -8.48
N TRP A 121 -13.90 -4.75 -7.79
CA TRP A 121 -13.92 -4.07 -6.49
C TRP A 121 -13.17 -4.85 -5.41
N ARG A 122 -13.35 -6.18 -5.34
CA ARG A 122 -12.57 -7.05 -4.44
C ARG A 122 -11.09 -7.02 -4.75
N THR A 123 -10.72 -6.86 -6.03
CA THR A 123 -9.33 -6.63 -6.43
C THR A 123 -8.79 -5.32 -5.82
N VAL A 124 -9.53 -4.21 -5.88
CA VAL A 124 -9.12 -2.93 -5.25
C VAL A 124 -8.92 -3.07 -3.73
N LEU A 125 -9.83 -3.78 -3.05
CA LEU A 125 -9.74 -4.05 -1.62
C LEU A 125 -8.50 -4.89 -1.28
N ALA A 126 -8.24 -5.96 -2.05
CA ALA A 126 -7.08 -6.81 -1.84
C ALA A 126 -5.76 -6.06 -2.07
N PHE A 127 -5.66 -5.27 -3.15
CA PHE A 127 -4.44 -4.53 -3.47
C PHE A 127 -4.16 -3.38 -2.49
N SER A 128 -5.19 -2.72 -1.94
CA SER A 128 -4.99 -1.69 -0.90
C SER A 128 -4.51 -2.29 0.44
N PHE A 129 -4.99 -3.48 0.79
CA PHE A 129 -4.49 -4.22 1.94
C PHE A 129 -3.03 -4.67 1.75
N ILE A 130 -2.71 -5.27 0.59
CA ILE A 130 -1.34 -5.68 0.27
C ILE A 130 -0.38 -4.47 0.28
N ALA A 131 -0.81 -3.33 -0.29
CA ALA A 131 -0.04 -2.09 -0.26
C ALA A 131 0.29 -1.64 1.18
N SER A 132 -0.68 -1.73 2.09
CA SER A 132 -0.47 -1.43 3.51
C SER A 132 0.63 -2.32 4.09
N PHE A 133 0.54 -3.64 3.91
CA PHE A 133 1.55 -4.57 4.43
C PHE A 133 2.93 -4.38 3.80
N THR A 134 3.02 -3.99 2.53
CA THR A 134 4.31 -3.69 1.90
C THR A 134 4.98 -2.48 2.56
N TYR A 135 4.23 -1.41 2.89
CA TYR A 135 4.78 -0.26 3.62
C TYR A 135 5.25 -0.62 5.03
N LEU A 136 4.51 -1.47 5.74
CA LEU A 136 4.89 -1.95 7.06
C LEU A 136 6.20 -2.75 7.03
N LEU A 137 6.34 -3.65 6.06
CA LEU A 137 7.55 -4.44 5.89
C LEU A 137 8.75 -3.54 5.54
N SER A 138 8.58 -2.58 4.64
CA SER A 138 9.60 -1.57 4.31
C SER A 138 10.06 -0.79 5.55
N PHE A 139 9.12 -0.35 6.38
CA PHE A 139 9.43 0.34 7.64
C PHE A 139 10.18 -0.55 8.64
N CYS A 140 9.75 -1.80 8.83
CA CYS A 140 10.41 -2.75 9.70
C CYS A 140 11.86 -3.05 9.25
N LEU A 141 12.10 -3.19 7.94
CA LEU A 141 13.46 -3.35 7.42
C LEU A 141 14.33 -2.11 7.70
N GLY A 142 13.79 -0.91 7.51
CA GLY A 142 14.49 0.34 7.84
C GLY A 142 14.90 0.43 9.31
N LEU A 143 13.97 0.15 10.22
CA LEU A 143 14.25 0.11 11.66
C LEU A 143 15.29 -0.95 12.04
N TYR A 144 15.21 -2.14 11.44
CA TYR A 144 16.18 -3.21 11.68
C TYR A 144 17.61 -2.78 11.31
N TRP A 145 17.79 -2.10 10.18
CA TRP A 145 19.10 -1.56 9.78
C TRP A 145 19.61 -0.48 10.73
N VAL A 146 18.75 0.42 11.21
CA VAL A 146 19.14 1.46 12.17
C VAL A 146 19.55 0.85 13.51
N MET A 147 18.77 -0.10 14.04
CA MET A 147 19.11 -0.79 15.28
C MET A 147 20.43 -1.56 15.18
N THR A 148 20.65 -2.27 14.06
CA THR A 148 21.91 -3.00 13.85
C THR A 148 23.11 -2.07 13.68
N TYR A 149 22.93 -0.91 13.04
CA TYR A 149 23.98 0.12 12.94
C TYR A 149 24.30 0.74 14.30
N TYR A 150 23.29 1.08 15.09
CA TYR A 150 23.45 1.64 16.43
C TYR A 150 24.22 0.68 17.35
N ASN A 151 23.82 -0.61 17.37
CA ASN A 151 24.51 -1.66 18.14
C ASN A 151 25.95 -1.92 17.69
N ARG A 152 26.29 -1.63 16.42
CA ARG A 152 27.69 -1.70 15.95
C ARG A 152 28.50 -0.49 16.40
N LYS A 153 27.89 0.70 16.38
CA LYS A 153 28.54 1.93 16.85
C LYS A 153 28.90 1.83 18.35
N GLU A 154 27.99 1.32 19.18
CA GLU A 154 28.26 1.12 20.61
C GLU A 154 29.43 0.15 20.86
N ARG A 155 29.46 -0.98 20.15
CA ARG A 155 30.58 -1.95 20.25
C ARG A 155 31.91 -1.36 19.79
N GLY A 156 31.92 -0.55 18.74
CA GLY A 156 33.13 0.16 18.28
C GLY A 156 33.63 1.18 19.31
N ASN A 157 32.71 1.92 19.95
CA ASN A 157 33.06 2.90 20.96
C ASN A 157 33.65 2.25 22.23
N GLN A 158 33.15 1.07 22.62
CA GLN A 158 33.71 0.30 23.73
C GLN A 158 35.11 -0.26 23.41
N ALA A 159 35.34 -0.74 22.19
CA ALA A 159 36.65 -1.21 21.75
C ALA A 159 37.71 -0.10 21.72
N PHE A 160 37.34 1.11 21.27
CA PHE A 160 38.22 2.28 21.29
C PHE A 160 38.44 2.84 22.71
N GLY A 161 37.43 2.77 23.59
CA GLY A 161 37.58 3.16 25.00
C GLY A 161 38.61 2.29 25.75
N SER A 162 38.65 0.99 25.45
CA SER A 162 39.60 0.05 26.05
C SER A 162 41.06 0.27 25.63
N SER A 163 41.33 0.82 24.43
CA SER A 163 42.69 1.01 23.92
C SER A 163 43.37 2.30 24.42
N ASN A 164 42.62 3.20 25.06
CA ASN A 164 43.15 4.47 25.59
C ASN A 164 43.48 4.40 27.10
N THR A 165 43.30 3.24 27.72
CA THR A 165 43.54 2.99 29.15
C THR A 165 44.78 2.13 29.43
N GLU A 166 45.56 1.81 28.40
CA GLU A 166 46.88 1.14 28.51
C GLU A 166 48.02 2.13 28.23
#